data_AF-A0A225D3W5-F1
#
_entry.id   AF-A0A225D3W5-F1
#
_cell.length_a   1.000
_cell.length_b   1.000
_cell.length_c   1.000
_cell.angle_alpha   90.00
_cell.angle_beta   90.00
_cell.angle_gamma   90.00
#
_symmetry.space_group_name_H-M   'P 1'
#
loop_
_entity.id
_entity.type
_entity.pdbx_description
1 polymer ?
#
loop_
_entity_poly.entity_id
_entity_poly.type
_entity_poly.pdbx_seq_one_letter_code
_entity_poly.pdbx_strand_id
1 'polypeptide(L)'
;MATRDRRPRVTRAVIAALTFAAATAAVAVGADAVIMPDGFVIQGKWFKETELYEGIQINKANGFDVVEDGPKYVVFSTNAQKGGKIEKDAVRTEFVGYKTKLPNRFGWQVAPVVGVHYKPEDKSFDEKWHRVMLARDAETNYAFRMEQYVTYLDPYHVMIESSTHKWKSGYHTTELPIPVVLKLLRTHPDLKDVGGKSTRSGGSKSRRS
;
A
#
# COMPACT_ATOMS: atom_id res chain seq x y z
N MET A 1 -29.04 -45.59 -55.33
CA MET A 1 -29.70 -44.68 -54.37
C MET A 1 -28.76 -44.56 -53.18
N ALA A 2 -27.94 -43.51 -53.13
CA ALA A 2 -26.83 -43.37 -52.19
C ALA A 2 -27.05 -42.13 -51.30
N THR A 3 -27.25 -42.36 -50.02
CA THR A 3 -27.44 -41.34 -48.98
C THR A 3 -26.10 -40.70 -48.62
N ARG A 4 -25.95 -39.41 -48.94
CA ARG A 4 -24.78 -38.60 -48.56
C ARG A 4 -24.95 -38.08 -47.13
N ASP A 5 -24.09 -38.58 -46.25
CA ASP A 5 -23.95 -38.17 -44.86
C ASP A 5 -23.22 -36.81 -44.76
N ARG A 6 -23.92 -35.76 -44.30
CA ARG A 6 -23.37 -34.40 -44.10
C ARG A 6 -23.01 -34.21 -42.63
N ARG A 7 -21.73 -34.34 -42.29
CA ARG A 7 -21.21 -33.92 -40.97
C ARG A 7 -21.00 -32.39 -40.92
N PRO A 8 -21.41 -31.70 -39.84
CA PRO A 8 -21.23 -30.26 -39.73
C PRO A 8 -19.79 -29.91 -39.34
N ARG A 9 -19.16 -29.04 -40.12
CA ARG A 9 -17.87 -28.39 -39.83
C ARG A 9 -18.12 -27.16 -38.94
N VAL A 10 -18.27 -27.35 -37.63
CA VAL A 10 -18.40 -26.23 -36.68
C VAL A 10 -17.46 -26.47 -35.50
N THR A 11 -16.15 -26.30 -35.69
CA THR A 11 -15.18 -26.46 -34.58
C THR A 11 -13.87 -25.72 -34.80
N ARG A 12 -13.86 -24.60 -35.55
CA ARG A 12 -12.65 -23.76 -35.71
C ARG A 12 -12.86 -22.25 -35.56
N ALA A 13 -14.11 -21.77 -35.50
CA ALA A 13 -14.39 -20.33 -35.38
C ALA A 13 -14.38 -19.80 -33.94
N VAL A 14 -14.40 -20.67 -32.92
CA VAL A 14 -14.54 -20.25 -31.51
C VAL A 14 -13.19 -19.89 -30.85
N ILE A 15 -12.06 -20.38 -31.38
CA ILE A 15 -10.74 -20.17 -30.75
C ILE A 15 -10.15 -18.78 -31.09
N ALA A 16 -10.49 -18.19 -32.24
CA ALA A 16 -9.95 -16.89 -32.64
C ALA A 16 -10.61 -15.69 -31.93
N ALA A 17 -11.82 -15.85 -31.38
CA ALA A 17 -12.52 -14.79 -30.65
C ALA A 17 -12.04 -14.65 -29.19
N LEU A 18 -11.44 -15.71 -28.61
CA LEU A 18 -10.92 -15.70 -27.24
C LEU A 18 -9.53 -15.04 -27.12
N THR A 19 -8.78 -14.90 -28.22
CA THR A 19 -7.47 -14.23 -28.21
C THR A 19 -7.55 -12.71 -28.35
N PHE A 20 -8.66 -12.14 -28.85
CA PHE A 20 -8.82 -10.69 -28.98
C PHE A 20 -9.42 -10.03 -27.72
N ALA A 21 -10.14 -10.77 -26.89
CA ALA A 21 -10.70 -10.28 -25.62
C ALA A 21 -9.67 -10.21 -24.47
N ALA A 22 -8.47 -10.76 -24.65
CA ALA A 22 -7.39 -10.72 -23.66
C ALA A 22 -6.43 -9.52 -23.81
N ALA A 23 -6.65 -8.65 -24.82
CA ALA A 23 -5.72 -7.56 -25.16
C ALA A 23 -6.10 -6.17 -24.59
N THR A 24 -7.24 -6.02 -23.89
CA THR A 24 -7.78 -4.70 -23.51
C THR A 24 -7.83 -4.42 -22.00
N ALA A 25 -6.83 -4.85 -21.23
CA ALA A 25 -6.82 -4.54 -19.79
C ALA A 25 -5.41 -4.25 -19.22
N ALA A 26 -4.62 -3.46 -19.93
CA ALA A 26 -3.48 -2.76 -19.33
C ALA A 26 -3.76 -1.25 -19.37
N VAL A 27 -4.82 -0.82 -18.67
CA VAL A 27 -4.94 0.60 -18.33
C VAL A 27 -3.83 0.86 -17.33
N ALA A 28 -2.71 1.42 -17.79
CA ALA A 28 -1.69 1.97 -16.92
C ALA A 28 -2.36 3.08 -16.10
N VAL A 29 -2.74 2.74 -14.87
CA VAL A 29 -3.23 3.66 -13.85
C VAL A 29 -2.03 4.51 -13.47
N GLY A 30 -1.82 5.60 -14.20
CA GLY A 30 -0.82 6.59 -13.83
C GLY A 30 -1.23 7.21 -12.50
N ALA A 31 -0.29 7.34 -11.57
CA ALA A 31 -0.50 8.10 -10.36
C ALA A 31 -0.83 9.55 -10.74
N ASP A 32 -1.87 10.12 -10.12
CA ASP A 32 -2.10 11.55 -10.23
C ASP A 32 -1.06 12.26 -9.34
N ALA A 33 -0.77 13.52 -9.67
CA ALA A 33 0.11 14.31 -8.83
C ALA A 33 -0.48 15.70 -8.67
N VAL A 34 -0.42 16.19 -7.44
CA VAL A 34 -0.90 17.52 -7.07
C VAL A 34 0.31 18.38 -6.77
N ILE A 35 0.50 19.41 -7.58
CA ILE A 35 1.51 20.44 -7.37
C ILE A 35 0.87 21.57 -6.57
N MET A 36 1.40 21.83 -5.39
CA MET A 36 0.95 22.91 -4.51
C MET A 36 1.60 24.25 -4.93
N PRO A 37 1.03 25.41 -4.54
CA PRO A 37 1.56 26.73 -4.93
C PRO A 37 3.01 27.01 -4.48
N ASP A 38 3.49 26.33 -3.45
CA ASP A 38 4.87 26.39 -2.96
C ASP A 38 5.85 25.51 -3.75
N GLY A 39 5.37 24.79 -4.76
CA GLY A 39 6.14 23.84 -5.57
C GLY A 39 6.23 22.44 -4.97
N PHE A 40 5.59 22.17 -3.82
CA PHE A 40 5.54 20.82 -3.26
C PHE A 40 4.69 19.91 -4.14
N VAL A 41 5.18 18.71 -4.42
CA VAL A 41 4.50 17.74 -5.29
C VAL A 41 4.12 16.51 -4.49
N ILE A 42 2.81 16.22 -4.43
CA ILE A 42 2.28 15.03 -3.79
C ILE A 42 1.87 14.07 -4.90
N GLN A 43 2.45 12.88 -4.89
CA GLN A 43 2.16 11.83 -5.85
C GLN A 43 1.20 10.83 -5.20
N GLY A 44 0.06 10.58 -5.81
CA GLY A 44 -0.93 9.68 -5.24
C GLY A 44 -2.21 9.59 -6.05
N LYS A 45 -3.13 8.73 -5.63
CA LYS A 45 -4.43 8.66 -6.28
C LYS A 45 -5.29 9.82 -5.77
N TRP A 46 -5.69 10.71 -6.67
CA TRP A 46 -6.59 11.80 -6.33
C TRP A 46 -8.05 11.35 -6.41
N PHE A 47 -8.85 11.72 -5.42
CA PHE A 47 -10.29 11.53 -5.45
C PHE A 47 -11.00 12.60 -4.60
N LYS A 48 -12.27 12.85 -4.92
CA LYS A 48 -13.12 13.71 -4.08
C LYS A 48 -13.75 12.88 -2.97
N GLU A 49 -13.92 13.48 -1.81
CA GLU A 49 -14.66 12.85 -0.73
C GLU A 49 -16.10 12.53 -1.19
N THR A 50 -16.46 11.26 -1.10
CA THR A 50 -17.79 10.76 -1.43
C THR A 50 -18.60 10.47 -0.17
N GLU A 51 -19.90 10.70 -0.23
CA GLU A 51 -20.86 10.27 0.77
C GLU A 51 -21.81 9.22 0.17
N LEU A 52 -22.30 8.33 1.00
CA LEU A 52 -23.31 7.37 0.60
C LEU A 52 -24.69 7.98 0.83
N TYR A 53 -25.38 8.35 -0.25
CA TYR A 53 -26.76 8.85 -0.20
C TYR A 53 -27.66 7.81 -0.87
N GLU A 54 -28.61 7.25 -0.11
CA GLU A 54 -29.54 6.21 -0.60
C GLU A 54 -28.85 5.01 -1.28
N GLY A 55 -27.65 4.64 -0.80
CA GLY A 55 -26.88 3.51 -1.36
C GLY A 55 -26.05 3.85 -2.61
N ILE A 56 -26.08 5.11 -3.08
CA ILE A 56 -25.27 5.60 -4.18
C ILE A 56 -24.13 6.45 -3.62
N GLN A 57 -22.90 6.21 -4.06
CA GLN A 57 -21.76 7.07 -3.72
C GLN A 57 -21.82 8.35 -4.56
N ILE A 58 -22.04 9.49 -3.92
CA ILE A 58 -22.10 10.81 -4.55
C ILE A 58 -20.98 11.67 -3.96
N ASN A 59 -20.36 12.51 -4.78
CA ASN A 59 -19.39 13.49 -4.28
C ASN A 59 -20.08 14.46 -3.33
N LYS A 60 -19.50 14.68 -2.14
CA LYS A 60 -20.03 15.69 -1.20
C LYS A 60 -19.98 17.07 -1.85
N ALA A 61 -21.05 17.85 -1.72
CA ALA A 61 -21.10 19.23 -2.24
C ALA A 61 -19.99 20.11 -1.66
N ASN A 62 -19.67 19.91 -0.38
CA ASN A 62 -18.56 20.54 0.33
C ASN A 62 -17.39 19.55 0.57
N GLY A 63 -17.26 18.53 -0.28
CA GLY A 63 -16.28 17.48 -0.11
C GLY A 63 -14.86 18.01 -0.26
N PHE A 64 -13.95 17.47 0.55
CA PHE A 64 -12.53 17.76 0.41
C PHE A 64 -11.94 17.03 -0.81
N ASP A 65 -10.89 17.61 -1.37
CA ASP A 65 -10.04 16.92 -2.34
C ASP A 65 -9.04 16.07 -1.54
N VAL A 66 -8.94 14.78 -1.85
CA VAL A 66 -8.08 13.84 -1.12
C VAL A 66 -7.07 13.23 -2.07
N VAL A 67 -5.81 13.15 -1.63
CA VAL A 67 -4.76 12.40 -2.32
C VAL A 67 -4.33 11.24 -1.44
N GLU A 68 -4.46 10.03 -1.96
CA GLU A 68 -3.91 8.82 -1.36
C GLU A 68 -2.43 8.69 -1.75
N ASP A 69 -1.54 9.13 -0.86
CA ASP A 69 -0.09 8.96 -0.99
C ASP A 69 0.33 7.71 -0.20
N GLY A 70 -0.01 6.54 -0.74
CA GLY A 70 0.31 5.23 -0.17
C GLY A 70 -0.30 5.03 1.22
N PRO A 71 0.48 5.07 2.32
CA PRO A 71 -0.04 4.86 3.67
C PRO A 71 -0.94 5.98 4.22
N LYS A 72 -0.96 7.16 3.58
CA LYS A 72 -1.62 8.35 4.12
C LYS A 72 -2.59 8.97 3.13
N TYR A 73 -3.61 9.61 3.69
CA TYR A 73 -4.51 10.49 2.97
C TYR A 73 -4.13 11.94 3.28
N VAL A 74 -3.81 12.70 2.24
CA VAL A 74 -3.63 14.15 2.36
C VAL A 74 -4.92 14.80 1.93
N VAL A 75 -5.56 15.50 2.87
CA VAL A 75 -6.84 16.17 2.65
C VAL A 75 -6.59 17.64 2.40
N PHE A 76 -7.09 18.16 1.29
CA PHE A 76 -6.96 19.55 0.89
C PHE A 76 -8.31 20.25 0.94
N SER A 77 -8.27 21.54 1.30
CA SER A 77 -9.41 22.42 1.07
C SER A 77 -9.72 22.49 -0.42
N THR A 78 -11.01 22.62 -0.75
CA THR A 78 -11.52 22.82 -2.12
C THR A 78 -10.92 24.04 -2.83
N ASN A 79 -10.35 24.98 -2.07
CA ASN A 79 -9.72 26.19 -2.59
C ASN A 79 -8.25 26.00 -3.01
N ALA A 80 -7.65 24.84 -2.76
CA ALA A 80 -6.28 24.56 -3.22
C ALA A 80 -6.25 24.57 -4.75
N GLN A 81 -5.40 25.43 -5.33
CA GLN A 81 -5.20 25.44 -6.78
C GLN A 81 -4.70 24.07 -7.23
N LYS A 82 -5.41 23.48 -8.18
CA LYS A 82 -5.08 22.15 -8.71
C LYS A 82 -3.84 22.28 -9.57
N GLY A 83 -2.69 21.82 -9.05
CA GLY A 83 -1.52 21.56 -9.87
C GLY A 83 -1.89 20.60 -11.00
N GLY A 84 -1.46 20.91 -12.22
CA GLY A 84 -1.83 20.14 -13.41
C GLY A 84 -1.49 18.66 -13.28
N LYS A 85 -2.17 17.84 -14.08
CA LYS A 85 -1.86 16.41 -14.19
C LYS A 85 -0.42 16.26 -14.69
N ILE A 86 0.47 15.75 -13.85
CA ILE A 86 1.85 15.47 -14.28
C ILE A 86 1.81 14.38 -15.35
N GLU A 87 2.53 14.59 -16.46
CA GLU A 87 2.66 13.56 -17.50
C GLU A 87 3.23 12.26 -16.90
N LYS A 88 2.76 11.13 -17.43
CA LYS A 88 2.98 9.76 -16.93
C LYS A 88 4.45 9.34 -16.73
N ASP A 89 5.43 10.16 -17.07
CA ASP A 89 6.85 9.83 -16.95
C ASP A 89 7.42 9.92 -15.53
N ALA A 90 6.70 10.55 -14.58
CA ALA A 90 7.11 10.57 -13.17
C ALA A 90 6.45 9.45 -12.32
N VAL A 91 6.07 8.33 -12.93
CA VAL A 91 5.51 7.19 -12.19
C VAL A 91 6.58 6.62 -11.26
N ARG A 92 6.28 6.60 -9.96
CA ARG A 92 7.14 5.92 -8.96
C ARG A 92 7.39 4.51 -9.45
N THR A 93 8.66 4.10 -9.48
CA THR A 93 9.01 2.73 -9.87
C THR A 93 8.30 1.76 -8.92
N GLU A 94 7.60 0.78 -9.48
CA GLU A 94 6.96 -0.25 -8.68
C GLU A 94 8.03 -1.13 -8.04
N PHE A 95 8.13 -1.09 -6.71
CA PHE A 95 9.01 -1.96 -5.95
C PHE A 95 8.23 -3.12 -5.35
N VAL A 96 8.84 -4.31 -5.36
CA VAL A 96 8.29 -5.45 -4.61
C VAL A 96 8.58 -5.22 -3.12
N GLY A 97 7.55 -4.82 -2.39
CA GLY A 97 7.63 -4.66 -0.94
C GLY A 97 7.77 -5.99 -0.20
N TYR A 98 8.52 -5.97 0.89
CA TYR A 98 8.66 -7.07 1.83
C TYR A 98 7.41 -7.18 2.68
N LYS A 99 6.91 -8.41 2.87
CA LYS A 99 5.66 -8.67 3.59
C LYS A 99 5.90 -9.69 4.69
N THR A 100 5.47 -9.39 5.90
CA THR A 100 5.50 -10.32 7.03
C THR A 100 4.08 -10.63 7.48
N LYS A 101 3.80 -11.91 7.74
CA LYS A 101 2.50 -12.34 8.25
C LYS A 101 2.36 -11.97 9.73
N LEU A 102 1.23 -11.35 10.07
CA LEU A 102 0.89 -11.10 11.46
C LEU A 102 0.53 -12.44 12.14
N PRO A 103 1.20 -12.83 13.24
CA PRO A 103 1.10 -14.19 13.78
C PRO A 103 -0.29 -14.52 14.33
N ASN A 104 -0.97 -13.54 14.94
CA ASN A 104 -2.36 -13.64 15.41
C ASN A 104 -2.96 -12.23 15.43
N ARG A 105 -4.24 -12.08 15.09
CA ARG A 105 -4.95 -10.80 15.18
C ARG A 105 -6.00 -10.89 16.29
N PHE A 106 -5.61 -10.46 17.48
CA PHE A 106 -6.53 -10.20 18.58
C PHE A 106 -6.94 -8.72 18.52
N GLY A 107 -8.21 -8.43 18.81
CA GLY A 107 -8.80 -7.16 18.42
C GLY A 107 -9.46 -6.40 19.55
N TRP A 108 -8.72 -6.06 20.61
CA TRP A 108 -9.18 -5.01 21.54
C TRP A 108 -9.30 -3.69 20.76
N GLN A 109 -10.41 -2.98 20.95
CA GLN A 109 -10.55 -1.65 20.38
C GLN A 109 -9.58 -0.70 21.07
N VAL A 110 -8.78 0.05 20.30
CA VAL A 110 -7.90 1.06 20.91
C VAL A 110 -8.76 2.26 21.25
N ALA A 111 -8.80 2.63 22.52
CA ALA A 111 -9.25 3.95 22.93
C ALA A 111 -8.34 5.03 22.33
N PRO A 112 -8.77 6.30 22.24
CA PRO A 112 -7.87 7.38 21.88
C PRO A 112 -6.61 7.33 22.77
N VAL A 113 -5.43 7.55 22.21
CA VAL A 113 -4.16 7.47 22.96
C VAL A 113 -3.66 8.90 23.21
N VAL A 114 -3.61 9.33 24.48
CA VAL A 114 -3.11 10.68 24.87
C VAL A 114 -1.61 10.67 25.19
N GLY A 115 -0.98 9.51 25.25
CA GLY A 115 0.46 9.43 25.46
C GLY A 115 1.03 8.07 25.11
N VAL A 116 2.17 8.08 24.43
CA VAL A 116 2.99 6.88 24.24
C VAL A 116 4.21 7.03 25.14
N HIS A 117 4.31 6.19 26.16
CA HIS A 117 5.49 6.13 27.00
C HIS A 117 6.48 5.17 26.37
N TYR A 118 7.48 5.73 25.68
CA TYR A 118 8.56 4.94 25.16
C TYR A 118 9.62 4.71 26.24
N LYS A 119 9.80 3.47 26.70
CA LYS A 119 11.13 3.10 27.21
C LYS A 119 12.09 3.03 26.02
N PRO A 120 13.38 3.37 26.19
CA PRO A 120 14.37 3.29 25.10
C PRO A 120 14.43 1.90 24.43
N GLU A 121 14.26 0.85 25.23
CA GLU A 121 14.25 -0.56 24.79
C GLU A 121 13.03 -0.89 23.90
N ASP A 122 11.89 -0.23 24.14
CA ASP A 122 10.62 -0.45 23.43
C ASP A 122 10.57 0.21 22.04
N LYS A 123 11.57 1.04 21.68
CA LYS A 123 11.55 1.82 20.44
C LYS A 123 11.91 0.99 19.21
N SER A 124 12.75 -0.03 19.38
CA SER A 124 13.36 -0.75 18.26
C SER A 124 12.63 -2.06 17.96
N PHE A 125 12.45 -2.34 16.67
CA PHE A 125 11.99 -3.64 16.21
C PHE A 125 13.08 -4.71 16.39
N ASP A 126 12.65 -5.92 16.74
CA ASP A 126 13.46 -7.13 16.79
C ASP A 126 13.68 -7.73 15.39
N GLU A 127 14.34 -8.90 15.33
CA GLU A 127 14.59 -9.59 14.06
C GLU A 127 13.33 -10.10 13.36
N LYS A 128 12.23 -10.27 14.10
CA LYS A 128 10.92 -10.68 13.58
C LYS A 128 10.06 -9.48 13.24
N TRP A 129 10.67 -8.29 13.17
CA TRP A 129 9.99 -7.03 12.94
C TRP A 129 8.88 -6.75 13.95
N HIS A 130 9.09 -7.22 15.17
CA HIS A 130 8.16 -7.10 16.26
C HIS A 130 8.71 -6.15 17.33
N ARG A 131 7.82 -5.38 17.95
CA ARG A 131 8.12 -4.59 19.14
C ARG A 131 6.93 -4.57 20.06
N VAL A 132 7.21 -4.27 21.33
CA VAL A 132 6.19 -4.06 22.35
C VAL A 132 6.21 -2.59 22.74
N MET A 133 5.06 -1.94 22.76
CA MET A 133 4.93 -0.57 23.24
C MET A 133 4.01 -0.51 24.45
N LEU A 134 4.32 0.39 25.39
CA LEU A 134 3.44 0.76 26.48
C LEU A 134 2.73 2.08 26.13
N ALA A 135 1.42 2.02 25.95
CA ALA A 135 0.58 3.18 25.68
C ALA A 135 -0.35 3.44 26.86
N ARG A 136 -0.86 4.67 26.98
CA ARG A 136 -1.92 5.01 27.92
C ARG A 136 -3.17 5.45 27.17
N ASP A 137 -4.29 4.92 27.64
CA ASP A 137 -5.62 5.32 27.20
C ASP A 137 -5.87 6.77 27.63
N ALA A 138 -6.39 7.57 26.69
CA ALA A 138 -6.78 8.95 26.91
C ALA A 138 -7.84 9.14 27.99
N GLU A 139 -8.83 8.27 28.00
CA GLU A 139 -10.04 8.42 28.80
C GLU A 139 -9.83 7.84 30.19
N THR A 140 -9.26 6.64 30.26
CA THR A 140 -9.10 5.90 31.52
C THR A 140 -7.74 6.13 32.18
N ASN A 141 -6.77 6.70 31.45
CA ASN A 141 -5.36 6.79 31.86
C ASN A 141 -4.72 5.42 32.18
N TYR A 142 -5.37 4.32 31.78
CA TYR A 142 -4.87 2.97 32.00
C TYR A 142 -3.71 2.68 31.05
N ALA A 143 -2.61 2.15 31.60
CA ALA A 143 -1.46 1.73 30.81
C ALA A 143 -1.68 0.32 30.26
N PHE A 144 -1.54 0.16 28.94
CA PHE A 144 -1.69 -1.12 28.28
C PHE A 144 -0.50 -1.44 27.37
N ARG A 145 -0.30 -2.74 27.14
CA ARG A 145 0.76 -3.28 26.30
C ARG A 145 0.24 -3.53 24.89
N MET A 146 0.83 -2.87 23.90
CA MET A 146 0.50 -3.02 22.49
C MET A 146 1.65 -3.69 21.76
N GLU A 147 1.39 -4.86 21.18
CA GLU A 147 2.39 -5.57 20.37
C GLU A 147 2.23 -5.16 18.91
N GLN A 148 3.31 -4.71 18.30
CA GLN A 148 3.32 -4.16 16.95
C GLN A 148 4.27 -4.92 16.06
N TYR A 149 3.88 -5.06 14.80
CA TYR A 149 4.63 -5.77 13.77
C TYR A 149 4.74 -4.89 12.53
N VAL A 150 5.90 -4.86 11.89
CA VAL A 150 6.00 -4.34 10.52
C VAL A 150 5.44 -5.41 9.59
N THR A 151 4.30 -5.14 8.96
CA THR A 151 3.63 -6.10 8.06
C THR A 151 4.00 -5.87 6.60
N TYR A 152 4.42 -4.67 6.25
CA TYR A 152 4.84 -4.28 4.91
C TYR A 152 5.98 -3.26 4.98
N LEU A 153 6.99 -3.41 4.13
CA LEU A 153 8.08 -2.45 3.96
C LEU A 153 8.52 -2.41 2.50
N ASP A 154 8.52 -1.23 1.90
CA ASP A 154 9.16 -0.97 0.62
C ASP A 154 10.02 0.31 0.70
N PRO A 155 10.66 0.78 -0.39
CA PRO A 155 11.48 1.98 -0.34
C PRO A 155 10.75 3.26 0.04
N TYR A 156 9.43 3.34 -0.11
CA TYR A 156 8.62 4.55 0.08
C TYR A 156 7.76 4.54 1.34
N HIS A 157 7.30 3.37 1.77
CA HIS A 157 6.42 3.25 2.93
C HIS A 157 6.64 1.99 3.74
N VAL A 158 6.18 2.08 4.99
CA VAL A 158 6.19 1.04 5.99
C VAL A 158 4.82 0.97 6.64
N MET A 159 4.27 -0.24 6.79
CA MET A 159 3.03 -0.49 7.51
C MET A 159 3.33 -1.20 8.81
N ILE A 160 2.81 -0.64 9.90
CA ILE A 160 2.93 -1.16 11.26
C ILE A 160 1.52 -1.51 11.73
N GLU A 161 1.30 -2.76 12.10
CA GLU A 161 0.02 -3.25 12.59
C GLU A 161 0.17 -3.82 14.00
N SER A 162 -0.89 -3.68 14.80
CA SER A 162 -0.94 -4.29 16.14
C SER A 162 -1.53 -5.70 16.07
N SER A 163 -0.91 -6.66 16.76
CA SER A 163 -1.47 -8.00 16.93
C SER A 163 -2.49 -8.07 18.06
N THR A 164 -2.37 -7.20 19.06
CA THR A 164 -3.23 -7.22 20.26
C THR A 164 -4.41 -6.27 20.14
N HIS A 165 -4.33 -5.25 19.29
CA HIS A 165 -5.36 -4.23 19.16
C HIS A 165 -5.76 -3.97 17.71
N LYS A 166 -6.96 -3.43 17.50
CA LYS A 166 -7.43 -2.94 16.19
C LYS A 166 -6.76 -1.63 15.82
N TRP A 167 -5.46 -1.68 15.56
CA TRP A 167 -4.64 -0.53 15.19
C TRP A 167 -3.73 -0.86 14.02
N LYS A 168 -3.69 0.06 13.08
CA LYS A 168 -2.85 0.01 11.89
C LYS A 168 -2.39 1.42 11.58
N SER A 169 -1.12 1.58 11.30
CA SER A 169 -0.56 2.86 10.88
C SER A 169 0.44 2.64 9.76
N GLY A 170 0.44 3.55 8.80
CA GLY A 170 1.39 3.59 7.72
C GLY A 170 2.22 4.86 7.80
N TYR A 171 3.50 4.74 7.50
CA TYR A 171 4.46 5.85 7.50
C TYR A 171 5.23 5.84 6.20
N HIS A 172 5.71 7.00 5.77
CA HIS A 172 6.76 7.02 4.76
C HIS A 172 8.06 6.54 5.38
N THR A 173 8.89 5.85 4.61
CA THR A 173 10.23 5.44 5.07
C THR A 173 11.11 6.62 5.46
N THR A 174 10.89 7.78 4.84
CA THR A 174 11.56 9.06 5.15
C THR A 174 11.17 9.64 6.51
N GLU A 175 10.04 9.23 7.08
CA GLU A 175 9.60 9.63 8.42
C GLU A 175 10.24 8.78 9.51
N LEU A 176 10.79 7.62 9.15
CA LEU A 176 11.54 6.79 10.07
C LEU A 176 13.02 7.20 10.08
N PRO A 177 13.69 7.14 11.24
CA PRO A 177 15.14 7.31 11.28
C PRO A 177 15.84 6.28 10.39
N ILE A 178 16.77 6.74 9.55
CA ILE A 178 17.54 5.88 8.64
C ILE A 178 18.12 4.63 9.33
N PRO A 179 18.71 4.71 10.55
CA PRO A 179 19.23 3.53 11.23
C PRO A 179 18.17 2.45 11.51
N VAL A 180 16.91 2.86 11.75
CA VAL A 180 15.79 1.93 11.98
C VAL A 180 15.43 1.21 10.68
N VAL A 181 15.33 1.94 9.57
CA VAL A 181 15.02 1.34 8.25
C VAL A 181 16.11 0.36 7.83
N LEU A 182 17.39 0.73 7.98
CA LEU A 182 18.52 -0.15 7.68
C LEU A 182 18.53 -1.40 8.57
N LYS A 183 18.20 -1.26 9.86
CA LYS A 183 18.07 -2.39 10.77
C LYS A 183 16.98 -3.35 10.29
N LEU A 184 15.79 -2.84 9.96
CA LEU A 184 14.67 -3.65 9.45
C LEU A 184 15.07 -4.41 8.18
N LEU A 185 15.70 -3.75 7.21
CA LEU A 185 16.14 -4.39 5.97
C LEU A 185 17.19 -5.49 6.24
N ARG A 186 18.16 -5.25 7.14
CA ARG A 186 19.20 -6.24 7.48
C ARG A 186 18.65 -7.46 8.21
N THR A 187 17.59 -7.31 9.00
CA THR A 187 17.03 -8.41 9.79
C THR A 187 15.93 -9.18 9.07
N HIS A 188 15.45 -8.70 7.91
CA HIS A 188 14.35 -9.34 7.20
C HIS A 188 14.72 -10.78 6.78
N PRO A 189 13.88 -11.79 7.07
CA PRO A 189 14.18 -13.18 6.75
C PRO A 189 14.45 -13.41 5.26
N ASP A 190 13.72 -12.74 4.36
CA ASP A 190 13.92 -12.90 2.91
C ASP A 190 15.19 -12.20 2.38
N LEU A 191 15.83 -11.35 3.19
CA LEU A 191 17.06 -10.64 2.85
C LEU A 191 18.31 -11.24 3.50
N LYS A 192 18.16 -12.22 4.39
CA LYS A 192 19.31 -12.93 4.97
C LYS A 192 19.98 -13.72 3.84
N ASP A 193 21.21 -13.37 3.51
CA ASP A 193 22.01 -14.09 2.52
C ASP A 193 22.03 -15.58 2.86
N VAL A 194 21.41 -16.39 2.01
CA VAL A 194 21.43 -17.84 2.15
C VAL A 194 22.83 -18.32 1.76
N GLY A 195 23.76 -18.30 2.72
CA GLY A 195 25.02 -19.03 2.68
C GLY A 195 25.87 -18.86 1.40
N GLY A 196 26.13 -17.61 0.98
CA GLY A 196 27.17 -17.32 -0.01
C GLY A 196 26.78 -17.48 -1.49
N LYS A 197 25.52 -17.77 -1.81
CA LYS A 197 25.02 -17.54 -3.18
C LYS A 197 24.51 -16.12 -3.29
N SER A 198 25.40 -15.19 -3.63
CA SER A 198 24.99 -13.84 -4.06
C SER A 198 24.15 -13.97 -5.34
N THR A 199 22.84 -14.11 -5.20
CA THR A 199 21.91 -13.97 -6.31
C THR A 199 21.85 -12.50 -6.67
N ARG A 200 22.82 -12.09 -7.51
CA ARG A 200 22.78 -10.87 -8.30
C ARG A 200 21.66 -11.02 -9.34
N SER A 201 20.40 -11.18 -8.90
CA SER A 201 19.25 -11.20 -9.80
C SER A 201 18.83 -9.76 -10.10
N GLY A 202 19.72 -9.04 -10.79
CA GLY A 202 19.33 -7.90 -11.61
C GLY A 202 18.58 -8.40 -12.84
N GLY A 203 17.43 -9.04 -12.63
CA GLY A 203 16.50 -9.43 -13.68
C GLY A 203 15.52 -8.30 -13.95
N SER A 204 16.02 -7.13 -14.35
CA SER A 204 15.18 -6.15 -15.04
C SER A 204 14.72 -6.82 -16.34
N LYS A 205 13.54 -7.43 -16.31
CA LYS A 205 12.82 -7.79 -17.54
C LYS A 205 12.40 -6.49 -18.18
N SER A 206 13.33 -5.87 -18.92
CA SER A 206 13.03 -4.91 -19.97
C SER A 206 12.08 -5.60 -20.94
N ARG A 207 10.77 -5.42 -20.73
CA ARG A 207 9.77 -5.63 -21.75
C ARG A 207 9.98 -4.50 -22.76
N ARG A 208 10.73 -4.77 -23.82
CA ARG A 208 10.64 -4.00 -25.05
C ARG A 208 9.21 -4.18 -25.58
N SER A 209 8.40 -3.13 -25.46
CA SER A 209 7.25 -2.88 -26.32
C SER A 209 7.73 -2.05 -27.50
#